data_AF-A0A519T0B7-F1
#
_entry.id   AF-A0A519T0B7-F1
#
_cell.length_a   1.000
_cell.length_b   1.000
_cell.length_c   1.000
_cell.angle_alpha   90.00
_cell.angle_beta   90.00
_cell.angle_gamma   90.00
#
_symmetry.space_group_name_H-M   'P 1'
#
loop_
_entity.id
_entity.type
_entity.pdbx_description
1 polymer ?
#
loop_
_entity_poly.entity_id
_entity_poly.type
_entity_poly.pdbx_seq_one_letter_code
_entity_poly.pdbx_strand_id
1 'polypeptide(L)'
;MAQACAEPGVRQAQVAARFSVSIAFIGKLLRRQRQTGQLAALPGRGGPARCLDAAAQAWLGEQVVAQPDATLAELQTLLLVERGQVVSRGSVWRVLHEQGWRRKKKPARH
;
A
#
# COMPACT_ATOMS: atom_id res chain seq x y z
N MET A 1 25.89 10.25 9.76
CA MET A 1 26.59 9.67 8.58
C MET A 1 26.88 10.71 7.50
N ALA A 2 25.89 11.43 6.96
CA ALA A 2 26.14 12.40 5.88
C ALA A 2 27.09 13.55 6.26
N GLN A 3 26.98 14.08 7.49
CA GLN A 3 27.92 15.09 8.01
C GLN A 3 29.35 14.55 8.15
N ALA A 4 29.52 13.29 8.58
CA ALA A 4 30.82 12.63 8.67
C ALA A 4 31.46 12.40 7.29
N CYS A 5 30.69 12.39 6.20
CA CYS A 5 31.22 12.37 4.84
C CYS A 5 31.59 13.77 4.31
N ALA A 6 31.14 14.85 4.97
CA ALA A 6 31.37 16.23 4.55
C ALA A 6 32.62 16.84 5.20
N GLU A 7 33.24 16.16 6.16
CA GLU A 7 34.48 16.58 6.78
C GLU A 7 35.64 16.50 5.77
N PRO A 8 36.44 17.58 5.61
CA PRO A 8 37.55 17.61 4.67
C PRO A 8 38.58 16.52 5.01
N GLY A 9 38.97 15.73 4.01
CA GLY A 9 39.94 14.64 4.14
C GLY A 9 39.36 13.26 4.50
N VAL A 10 38.06 13.16 4.81
CA VAL A 10 37.44 11.88 5.15
C VAL A 10 37.10 11.07 3.90
N ARG A 11 37.62 9.85 3.83
CA ARG A 11 37.30 8.91 2.74
C ARG A 11 35.99 8.18 3.03
N GLN A 12 35.14 7.98 2.01
CA GLN A 12 33.88 7.23 2.16
C GLN A 12 34.09 5.82 2.77
N ALA A 13 35.23 5.18 2.49
CA ALA A 13 35.63 3.90 3.07
C ALA A 13 35.81 3.95 4.60
N GLN A 14 36.35 5.05 5.14
CA GLN A 14 36.51 5.22 6.59
C GLN A 14 35.16 5.41 7.28
N VAL A 15 34.25 6.16 6.65
CA VAL A 15 32.88 6.31 7.15
C VAL A 15 32.13 4.97 7.07
N ALA A 16 32.31 4.20 5.99
CA ALA A 16 31.72 2.88 5.83
C ALA A 16 32.15 1.93 6.95
N ALA A 17 33.46 1.89 7.27
CA ALA A 17 34.00 1.10 8.36
C ALA A 17 33.48 1.58 9.73
N ARG A 18 33.46 2.90 9.99
CA ARG A 18 32.98 3.46 11.26
C ARG A 18 31.52 3.13 11.58
N PHE A 19 30.68 3.09 10.55
CA PHE A 19 29.24 2.81 10.68
C PHE A 19 28.87 1.37 10.31
N SER A 20 29.85 0.50 10.02
CA SER A 20 29.65 -0.89 9.58
C SER A 20 28.66 -1.03 8.42
N VAL A 21 28.74 -0.13 7.44
CA VAL A 21 27.90 -0.12 6.23
C VAL A 21 28.75 -0.27 4.97
N SER A 22 28.13 -0.60 3.84
CA SER A 22 28.84 -0.65 2.56
C SER A 22 29.12 0.75 2.00
N ILE A 23 30.20 0.90 1.23
CA ILE A 23 30.50 2.14 0.49
C ILE A 23 29.35 2.49 -0.46
N ALA A 24 28.73 1.47 -1.08
CA ALA A 24 27.56 1.64 -1.94
C ALA A 24 26.35 2.23 -1.18
N PHE A 25 26.17 1.89 0.10
CA PHE A 25 25.14 2.50 0.95
C PHE A 25 25.39 3.99 1.17
N ILE A 26 26.64 4.37 1.47
CA ILE A 26 27.04 5.77 1.61
C ILE A 26 26.82 6.54 0.30
N GLY A 27 27.22 5.98 -0.84
CA GLY A 27 26.97 6.59 -2.15
C GLY A 27 25.48 6.79 -2.45
N LYS A 28 24.63 5.79 -2.12
CA LYS A 28 23.17 5.91 -2.23
C LYS A 28 22.61 6.99 -1.30
N LEU A 29 23.12 7.08 -0.07
CA LEU A 29 22.71 8.06 0.93
C LEU A 29 23.05 9.50 0.49
N LEU A 30 24.28 9.73 0.02
CA LEU A 30 24.72 11.04 -0.47
C LEU A 30 23.99 11.46 -1.74
N ARG A 31 23.75 10.53 -2.68
CA ARG A 31 22.94 10.79 -3.86
C ARG A 31 21.52 11.23 -3.49
N ARG A 32 20.89 10.54 -2.53
CA ARG A 32 19.56 10.91 -2.03
C ARG A 32 19.58 12.30 -1.41
N GLN A 33 20.56 12.60 -0.56
CA GLN A 33 20.70 13.93 0.06
C GLN A 33 20.78 15.05 -0.98
N ARG A 34 21.54 14.86 -2.07
CA ARG A 34 21.65 15.84 -3.16
C ARG A 34 20.36 16.00 -3.95
N GLN A 35 19.60 14.92 -4.14
CA GLN A 35 18.39 14.93 -4.96
C GLN A 35 17.15 15.44 -4.22
N THR A 36 17.00 15.07 -2.94
CA THR A 36 15.77 15.35 -2.18
C THR A 36 15.99 16.27 -0.99
N GLY A 37 17.24 16.62 -0.66
CA GLY A 37 17.60 17.36 0.56
C GLY A 37 17.40 16.58 1.87
N GLN A 38 16.84 15.36 1.79
CA GLN A 38 16.42 14.58 2.95
C GLN A 38 17.24 13.30 3.08
N LEU A 39 17.63 12.98 4.32
CA LEU A 39 18.33 11.74 4.68
C LEU A 39 17.37 10.63 5.14
N ALA A 40 16.09 10.95 5.28
CA ALA A 40 15.06 10.00 5.71
C ALA A 40 14.98 8.81 4.74
N ALA A 41 14.57 7.66 5.29
CA ALA A 41 14.17 6.53 4.48
C ALA A 41 13.03 6.98 3.55
N LEU A 42 13.09 6.59 2.27
CA LEU A 42 11.95 6.78 1.39
C LEU A 42 10.78 5.97 1.96
N PRO A 43 9.54 6.48 1.88
CA PRO A 43 8.38 5.66 2.19
C PRO A 43 8.46 4.38 1.34
N GLY A 44 8.18 3.24 1.97
CA GLY A 44 8.15 1.97 1.26
C GLY A 44 7.25 2.12 0.03
N ARG A 45 7.73 1.71 -1.14
CA ARG A 45 6.86 1.64 -2.31
C ARG A 45 5.74 0.67 -1.95
N GLY A 46 4.52 1.21 -1.86
CA GLY A 46 3.32 0.38 -1.74
C GLY A 46 3.32 -0.65 -2.88
N GLY A 47 2.72 -1.81 -2.62
CA GLY A 47 2.55 -2.84 -3.63
C GLY A 47 1.82 -2.34 -4.88
N PRO A 48 1.59 -3.22 -5.87
CA PRO A 48 0.87 -2.86 -7.09
C PRO A 48 -0.47 -2.18 -6.78
N ALA A 49 -0.90 -1.30 -7.70
CA ALA A 49 -2.16 -0.60 -7.57
C ALA A 49 -3.32 -1.59 -7.34
N ARG A 50 -4.28 -1.19 -6.50
CA ARG A 50 -5.44 -2.03 -6.17
C ARG A 50 -6.24 -2.32 -7.46
N CYS A 51 -6.74 -3.55 -7.59
CA CYS A 51 -7.61 -3.92 -8.71
C CYS A 51 -8.94 -3.14 -8.74
N LEU A 52 -9.39 -2.66 -7.58
CA LEU A 52 -10.59 -1.82 -7.43
C LEU A 52 -10.15 -0.37 -7.26
N ASP A 53 -10.49 0.46 -8.24
CA ASP A 53 -10.29 1.90 -8.22
C ASP A 53 -11.25 2.57 -7.21
N ALA A 54 -11.00 3.84 -6.90
CA ALA A 54 -11.79 4.57 -5.90
C ALA A 54 -13.29 4.65 -6.29
N ALA A 55 -13.60 4.75 -7.58
CA ALA A 55 -14.98 4.80 -8.06
C ALA A 55 -15.72 3.47 -7.85
N ALA A 56 -15.07 2.33 -8.12
CA ALA A 56 -15.67 1.02 -7.83
C ALA A 56 -15.82 0.76 -6.33
N GLN A 57 -14.89 1.26 -5.51
CA GLN A 57 -15.01 1.18 -4.05
C GLN A 57 -16.23 1.94 -3.54
N ALA A 58 -16.44 3.18 -3.98
CA ALA A 58 -17.61 3.98 -3.60
C ALA A 58 -18.92 3.31 -4.02
N TRP A 59 -18.97 2.84 -5.27
CA TRP A 59 -20.14 2.16 -5.83
C TRP A 59 -20.46 0.85 -5.10
N LEU A 60 -19.46 0.07 -4.69
CA LEU A 60 -19.69 -1.11 -3.84
C LEU A 60 -20.39 -0.75 -2.53
N GLY A 61 -20.03 0.37 -1.92
CA GLY A 61 -20.68 0.87 -0.70
C GLY A 61 -22.15 1.20 -0.94
N GLU A 62 -22.46 1.91 -2.03
CA GLU A 62 -23.85 2.23 -2.41
C GLU A 62 -24.68 0.97 -2.67
N GLN A 63 -24.11 -0.02 -3.36
CA GLN A 63 -24.79 -1.28 -3.64
C GLN A 63 -25.08 -2.09 -2.37
N VAL A 64 -24.16 -2.08 -1.40
CA VAL A 64 -24.40 -2.74 -0.11
C VAL A 64 -25.44 -1.99 0.73
N VAL A 65 -25.52 -0.66 0.63
CA VAL A 65 -26.60 0.11 1.27
C VAL A 65 -27.94 -0.20 0.62
N ALA A 66 -28.01 -0.25 -0.72
CA ALA A 66 -29.22 -0.56 -1.46
C ALA A 66 -29.68 -2.02 -1.26
N GLN A 67 -28.73 -2.95 -1.17
CA GLN A 67 -28.97 -4.38 -1.07
C GLN A 67 -28.08 -5.00 0.01
N PRO A 68 -28.43 -4.86 1.30
CA PRO A 68 -27.59 -5.30 2.42
C PRO A 68 -27.46 -6.83 2.53
N ASP A 69 -28.35 -7.58 1.90
CA ASP A 69 -28.31 -9.05 1.85
C ASP A 69 -27.61 -9.59 0.59
N ALA A 70 -27.06 -8.71 -0.26
CA ALA A 70 -26.30 -9.12 -1.44
C ALA A 70 -25.07 -9.93 -1.04
N THR A 71 -24.91 -11.07 -1.69
CA THR A 71 -23.75 -11.93 -1.52
C THR A 71 -22.52 -11.35 -2.22
N LEU A 72 -21.33 -11.72 -1.76
CA LEU A 72 -20.07 -11.31 -2.40
C LEU A 72 -19.98 -11.76 -3.87
N ALA A 73 -20.66 -12.85 -4.24
CA ALA A 73 -20.69 -13.35 -5.61
C ALA A 73 -21.58 -12.47 -6.51
N GLU A 74 -22.73 -12.04 -6.00
CA GLU A 74 -23.60 -11.09 -6.71
C GLU A 74 -22.91 -9.75 -6.92
N LEU A 75 -22.25 -9.21 -5.89
CA LEU A 75 -21.48 -7.96 -6.01
C LEU A 75 -20.34 -8.07 -7.02
N GLN A 76 -19.67 -9.23 -7.08
CA GLN A 76 -18.64 -9.51 -8.09
C GLN A 76 -19.22 -9.52 -9.51
N THR A 77 -20.36 -10.20 -9.70
CA THR A 77 -21.04 -10.25 -11.00
C THR A 77 -21.52 -8.87 -11.42
N LEU A 78 -22.09 -8.09 -10.51
CA LEU A 78 -22.53 -6.72 -10.80
C LEU A 78 -21.34 -5.81 -11.15
N LEU A 79 -20.19 -5.94 -10.48
CA LEU A 79 -18.96 -5.22 -10.87
C LEU A 79 -18.49 -5.59 -12.30
N LEU A 80 -18.63 -6.86 -12.68
CA LEU A 80 -18.28 -7.29 -14.03
C LEU A 80 -19.26 -6.74 -15.06
N VAL A 81 -20.57 -6.77 -14.79
CA VAL A 81 -21.61 -6.33 -15.73
C VAL A 81 -21.63 -4.81 -15.87
N GLU A 82 -21.60 -4.07 -14.76
CA GLU A 82 -21.76 -2.61 -14.75
C GLU A 82 -20.45 -1.87 -15.05
N ARG A 83 -19.30 -2.46 -14.69
CA ARG A 83 -17.98 -1.79 -14.77
C ARG A 83 -16.93 -2.56 -15.55
N GLY A 84 -17.22 -3.77 -16.02
CA GLY A 84 -16.23 -4.60 -16.73
C GLY A 84 -15.05 -5.06 -15.87
N GLN A 85 -15.12 -4.90 -14.54
CA GLN A 85 -14.01 -5.19 -13.64
C GLN A 85 -14.07 -6.63 -13.14
N VAL A 86 -13.09 -7.43 -13.58
CA VAL A 86 -12.90 -8.80 -13.08
C VAL A 86 -12.12 -8.74 -11.78
N VAL A 87 -12.80 -8.97 -10.66
CA VAL A 87 -12.18 -8.98 -9.33
C VAL A 87 -12.51 -10.26 -8.58
N SER A 88 -11.62 -10.68 -7.66
CA SER A 88 -11.90 -11.83 -6.81
C SER A 88 -12.88 -11.48 -5.68
N ARG A 89 -13.62 -12.48 -5.18
CA ARG A 89 -14.46 -12.33 -3.98
C ARG A 89 -13.69 -11.80 -2.77
N GLY A 90 -12.41 -12.18 -2.63
CA GLY A 90 -11.55 -11.69 -1.56
C GLY A 90 -11.21 -10.19 -1.70
N SER A 91 -11.06 -9.70 -2.93
CA SER A 91 -10.85 -8.28 -3.21
C SER A 91 -12.09 -7.46 -2.83
N VAL A 92 -13.28 -7.94 -3.19
CA VAL A 92 -14.56 -7.31 -2.82
C VAL A 92 -14.71 -7.29 -1.30
N TRP A 93 -14.49 -8.43 -0.63
CA TRP A 93 -14.56 -8.51 0.84
C TRP A 93 -13.59 -7.56 1.53
N ARG A 94 -12.35 -7.45 1.05
CA ARG A 94 -11.34 -6.55 1.65
C ARG A 94 -11.79 -5.10 1.57
N VAL A 95 -12.31 -4.66 0.43
CA VAL A 95 -12.84 -3.30 0.26
C VAL A 95 -14.02 -3.03 1.20
N LEU A 96 -14.98 -3.96 1.26
CA LEU A 96 -16.13 -3.83 2.16
C LEU A 96 -15.71 -3.79 3.64
N HIS A 97 -14.76 -4.63 4.03
CA HIS A 97 -14.22 -4.66 5.38
C HIS A 97 -13.46 -3.37 5.74
N GLU A 98 -12.68 -2.80 4.82
CA GLU A 98 -12.01 -1.50 4.99
C GLU A 98 -13.01 -0.35 5.14
N GLN A 99 -14.17 -0.45 4.48
CA GLN A 99 -15.29 0.49 4.63
C GLN A 99 -16.13 0.26 5.90
N GLY A 100 -15.76 -0.72 6.73
CA GLY A 100 -16.44 -1.01 8.00
C GLY A 100 -17.61 -1.98 7.90
N TRP A 101 -17.92 -2.51 6.71
CA TRP A 101 -18.98 -3.51 6.55
C TRP A 101 -18.56 -4.84 7.18
N ARG A 102 -19.42 -5.39 8.04
CA ARG A 102 -19.22 -6.69 8.68
C ARG A 102 -20.31 -7.65 8.25
N ARG A 103 -19.95 -8.92 8.10
CA ARG A 103 -20.91 -9.99 7.84
C ARG A 103 -21.88 -10.07 9.02
N LYS A 104 -23.17 -9.83 8.76
CA LYS A 104 -24.23 -10.10 9.72
C LYS A 104 -24.27 -11.60 10.02
N LYS A 105 -23.98 -11.99 11.27
CA LYS A 105 -24.08 -13.38 11.73
C LYS A 105 -25.44 -13.54 12.41
N LYS A 106 -26.35 -14.34 11.83
CA LYS A 106 -27.52 -14.83 12.58
C LYS A 106 -27.02 -15.97 13.50
N PRO A 107 -27.36 -15.98 14.80
CA PRO A 107 -27.03 -17.12 15.65
C PRO A 107 -27.69 -18.37 15.06
N ALA A 108 -26.96 -19.49 15.03
CA ALA A 108 -27.52 -20.77 14.66
C ALA A 108 -28.71 -21.06 15.58
N ARG A 109 -29.89 -21.31 15.01
CA ARG A 109 -31.01 -21.86 15.76
C ARG A 109 -30.66 -23.32 16.07
N HIS A 110 -30.61 -23.63 17.36
CA HIS A 110 -30.41 -24.98 17.87
C HIS A 110 -31.72 -25.76 17.87
#